data_AF-A0A2G5I906-F1
#
_entry.id   AF-A0A2G5I906-F1
#
_cell.length_a   1.000
_cell.length_b   1.000
_cell.length_c   1.000
_cell.angle_alpha   90.00
_cell.angle_beta   90.00
_cell.angle_gamma   90.00
#
_symmetry.space_group_name_H-M   'P 1'
#
loop_
_entity.id
_entity.type
_entity.pdbx_description
1 polymer ?
#
loop_
_entity_poly.entity_id
_entity_poly.type
_entity_poly.pdbx_seq_one_letter_code
_entity_poly.pdbx_strand_id
1 'polypeptide(L)'
;MLFEPQHDAKMSRTKNRPLVRGLISKRRALIFSIATGVIGTGLLWYGVNPTTSLLGAANIAIYAGAYTYLKRIHPVNTWVGAIVGAIPPLMGWCAAASQYSTTDASQSSIWEEAKELLFTEQAIGGWLIAGILFAWQFPHFFALAYAVRQEYASAGYKMLVSTNIPMAARVSFRYSLAMFPICAGLSYYHVTDPAFVVTSSVINGWMLKEAWRMWKLNGEKGSARALFWASVWQLPIVLVLAMMQKKGLWSRVWNATFGEPELDDEWEEEVMPPRKTLQSGS
;
A
#
# COMPACT_ATOMS: atom_id res chain seq x y z
N MET A 1 -19.93 1.87 -7.50
CA MET A 1 -20.54 1.79 -8.85
C MET A 1 -22.07 1.73 -8.86
N LEU A 2 -22.74 0.84 -8.10
CA LEU A 2 -24.21 0.74 -8.12
C LEU A 2 -24.94 2.02 -7.65
N PHE A 3 -24.32 2.78 -6.75
CA PHE A 3 -24.89 3.98 -6.12
C PHE A 3 -24.59 5.29 -6.86
N GLU A 4 -23.79 5.23 -7.92
CA GLU A 4 -23.25 6.40 -8.63
C GLU A 4 -23.81 6.72 -10.02
N PRO A 5 -24.65 5.91 -10.71
CA PRO A 5 -24.93 6.15 -12.13
C PRO A 5 -25.44 7.56 -12.48
N GLN A 6 -26.27 8.16 -11.61
CA GLN A 6 -26.78 9.52 -11.81
C GLN A 6 -25.69 10.59 -11.75
N HIS A 7 -24.68 10.39 -10.91
CA HIS A 7 -23.55 11.31 -10.76
C HIS A 7 -22.50 11.06 -11.85
N ASP A 8 -22.25 9.79 -12.15
CA ASP A 8 -21.34 9.39 -13.23
C ASP A 8 -21.81 9.89 -14.60
N ALA A 9 -23.12 10.05 -14.81
CA ALA A 9 -23.69 10.65 -16.02
C ALA A 9 -23.27 12.11 -16.25
N LYS A 10 -22.89 12.83 -15.18
CA LYS A 10 -22.54 14.25 -15.21
C LYS A 10 -21.07 14.51 -15.50
N MET A 11 -20.20 13.49 -15.45
CA MET A 11 -18.77 13.64 -15.69
C MET A 11 -18.38 13.07 -17.06
N SER A 12 -17.52 13.81 -17.78
CA SER A 12 -17.08 13.50 -19.13
C SER A 12 -16.45 12.11 -19.25
N ARG A 13 -15.67 11.72 -18.24
CA ARG A 13 -14.96 10.44 -18.15
C ARG A 13 -15.89 9.25 -17.88
N THR A 14 -16.99 9.45 -17.18
CA THR A 14 -17.79 8.34 -16.62
C THR A 14 -19.18 8.20 -17.23
N LYS A 15 -19.65 9.19 -18.00
CA LYS A 15 -20.95 9.17 -18.68
C LYS A 15 -21.15 7.96 -19.61
N ASN A 16 -20.06 7.40 -20.13
CA ASN A 16 -20.09 6.26 -21.05
C ASN A 16 -20.05 4.89 -20.35
N ARG A 17 -20.07 4.83 -19.01
CA ARG A 17 -20.03 3.55 -18.27
C ARG A 17 -21.26 2.69 -18.58
N PRO A 18 -21.13 1.34 -18.64
CA PRO A 18 -22.24 0.45 -18.99
C PRO A 18 -23.51 0.63 -18.14
N LEU A 19 -23.38 0.87 -16.84
CA LEU A 19 -24.50 1.11 -15.92
C LEU A 19 -25.18 2.47 -16.12
N VAL A 20 -24.44 3.48 -16.58
CA VAL A 20 -24.98 4.82 -16.88
C VAL A 20 -25.79 4.77 -18.16
N ARG A 21 -25.28 4.05 -19.16
CA ARG A 21 -25.93 3.86 -20.47
C ARG A 21 -27.07 2.86 -20.46
N GLY A 22 -27.31 2.16 -19.35
CA GLY A 22 -28.33 1.12 -19.26
C GLY A 22 -28.02 -0.17 -20.03
N LEU A 23 -26.77 -0.37 -20.49
CA LEU A 23 -26.36 -1.57 -21.23
C LEU A 23 -26.40 -2.82 -20.34
N ILE A 24 -26.26 -2.65 -19.03
CA ILE A 24 -26.33 -3.72 -18.03
C ILE A 24 -27.30 -3.27 -16.93
N SER A 25 -28.18 -4.18 -16.50
CA SER A 25 -29.10 -3.88 -15.39
C SER A 25 -28.36 -3.88 -14.05
N LYS A 26 -28.82 -3.04 -13.10
CA LYS A 26 -28.24 -2.96 -11.75
C LYS A 26 -28.23 -4.33 -11.04
N ARG A 27 -29.28 -5.14 -11.23
CA ARG A 27 -29.37 -6.50 -10.65
C ARG A 27 -28.28 -7.42 -11.20
N ARG A 28 -28.07 -7.44 -12.52
CA ARG A 28 -27.01 -8.26 -13.14
C ARG A 28 -25.62 -7.83 -12.68
N ALA A 29 -25.37 -6.52 -12.61
CA ALA A 29 -24.10 -6.00 -12.11
C ALA A 29 -23.88 -6.36 -10.64
N LEU A 30 -24.93 -6.31 -9.80
CA LEU A 30 -24.84 -6.72 -8.40
C LEU A 30 -24.50 -8.19 -8.25
N ILE A 31 -25.24 -9.08 -8.94
CA ILE A 31 -24.98 -10.53 -8.92
C ILE A 31 -23.55 -10.82 -9.37
N PHE A 32 -23.10 -10.21 -10.46
CA PHE A 32 -21.74 -10.35 -10.95
C PHE A 32 -20.70 -9.91 -9.92
N SER A 33 -20.90 -8.76 -9.26
CA SER A 33 -19.98 -8.25 -8.23
C SER A 33 -19.93 -9.14 -6.98
N ILE A 34 -21.06 -9.71 -6.56
CA ILE A 34 -21.12 -10.65 -5.43
C ILE A 34 -20.42 -11.95 -5.81
N ALA A 35 -20.74 -12.51 -6.98
CA ALA A 35 -20.14 -13.76 -7.44
C ALA A 35 -18.61 -13.65 -7.55
N THR A 36 -18.11 -12.60 -8.21
CA THR A 36 -16.66 -12.37 -8.34
C THR A 36 -16.00 -12.07 -6.99
N GLY A 37 -16.68 -11.34 -6.09
CA GLY A 37 -16.23 -11.12 -4.73
C GLY A 37 -16.06 -12.43 -3.95
N VAL A 38 -17.09 -13.27 -3.92
CA VAL A 38 -17.10 -14.57 -3.22
C VAL A 38 -16.05 -15.52 -3.81
N ILE A 39 -15.99 -15.64 -5.14
CA ILE A 39 -15.01 -16.48 -5.81
C ILE A 39 -13.60 -15.98 -5.52
N GLY A 40 -13.34 -14.67 -5.62
CA GLY A 40 -12.04 -14.08 -5.34
C GLY A 40 -11.59 -14.29 -3.89
N THR A 41 -12.47 -14.05 -2.91
CA THR A 41 -12.15 -14.30 -1.50
C THR A 41 -11.98 -15.79 -1.23
N GLY A 42 -12.77 -16.67 -1.85
CA GLY A 42 -12.63 -18.12 -1.75
C GLY A 42 -11.29 -18.62 -2.31
N LEU A 43 -10.86 -18.10 -3.46
CA LEU A 43 -9.54 -18.42 -4.04
C LEU A 43 -8.39 -17.99 -3.12
N LEU A 44 -8.50 -16.82 -2.48
CA LEU A 44 -7.49 -16.39 -1.49
C LEU A 44 -7.50 -17.28 -0.24
N TRP A 45 -8.69 -17.72 0.19
CA TRP A 45 -8.83 -18.56 1.37
C TRP A 45 -8.14 -19.91 1.20
N TYR A 46 -8.43 -20.60 0.08
CA TYR A 46 -7.89 -21.93 -0.18
C TYR A 46 -6.52 -21.92 -0.87
N GLY A 47 -6.18 -20.86 -1.60
CA GLY A 47 -4.96 -20.79 -2.40
C GLY A 47 -3.82 -19.99 -1.79
N VAL A 48 -4.09 -19.16 -0.76
CA VAL A 48 -3.06 -18.34 -0.10
C VAL A 48 -3.10 -18.56 1.40
N ASN A 49 -4.04 -17.93 2.10
CA ASN A 49 -4.33 -18.14 3.51
C ASN A 49 -5.60 -17.37 3.94
N PRO A 50 -6.26 -17.80 5.03
CA PRO A 50 -7.39 -17.11 5.64
C PRO A 50 -7.16 -15.61 5.91
N THR A 51 -6.01 -15.22 6.43
CA THR A 51 -5.70 -13.82 6.77
C THR A 51 -5.77 -12.91 5.53
N THR A 52 -5.15 -13.33 4.44
CA THR A 52 -5.15 -12.61 3.16
C THR A 52 -6.55 -12.52 2.56
N SER A 53 -7.34 -13.60 2.68
CA SER A 53 -8.74 -13.62 2.26
C SER A 53 -9.59 -12.60 3.03
N LEU A 54 -9.45 -12.56 4.36
CA LEU A 54 -10.17 -11.61 5.20
C LEU A 54 -9.77 -10.16 4.91
N LEU A 55 -8.48 -9.89 4.69
CA LEU A 55 -8.01 -8.58 4.25
C LEU A 55 -8.65 -8.19 2.91
N GLY A 56 -8.72 -9.13 1.94
CA GLY A 56 -9.40 -8.92 0.66
C GLY A 56 -10.90 -8.62 0.81
N ALA A 57 -11.60 -9.39 1.63
CA ALA A 57 -13.02 -9.19 1.93
C ALA A 57 -13.28 -7.84 2.62
N ALA A 58 -12.45 -7.48 3.61
CA ALA A 58 -12.49 -6.18 4.27
C ALA A 58 -12.22 -5.05 3.27
N ASN A 59 -11.28 -5.22 2.34
CA ASN A 59 -10.98 -4.22 1.32
C ASN A 59 -12.19 -3.95 0.41
N ILE A 60 -12.91 -5.00 0.00
CA ILE A 60 -14.18 -4.88 -0.76
C ILE A 60 -15.20 -4.09 0.06
N ALA A 61 -15.39 -4.44 1.34
CA ALA A 61 -16.36 -3.79 2.21
C ALA A 61 -16.05 -2.30 2.45
N ILE A 62 -14.78 -1.97 2.73
CA ILE A 62 -14.33 -0.59 2.94
C ILE A 62 -14.47 0.22 1.64
N TYR A 63 -14.09 -0.34 0.49
CA TYR A 63 -14.15 0.38 -0.78
C TYR A 63 -15.60 0.58 -1.26
N ALA A 64 -16.38 -0.50 -1.34
CA ALA A 64 -17.73 -0.46 -1.89
C ALA A 64 -18.75 0.15 -0.92
N GLY A 65 -18.55 -0.03 0.39
CA GLY A 65 -19.40 0.52 1.45
C GLY A 65 -18.94 1.92 1.88
N ALA A 66 -17.85 1.99 2.64
CA ALA A 66 -17.44 3.23 3.31
C ALA A 66 -16.97 4.31 2.32
N TYR A 67 -15.97 4.02 1.49
CA TYR A 67 -15.37 4.99 0.56
C TYR A 67 -16.39 5.52 -0.46
N THR A 68 -17.13 4.61 -1.09
CA THR A 68 -18.15 4.95 -2.11
C THR A 68 -19.26 5.84 -1.56
N TYR A 69 -19.62 5.68 -0.29
CA TYR A 69 -20.58 6.55 0.39
C TYR A 69 -19.95 7.90 0.77
N LEU A 70 -18.77 7.87 1.40
CA LEU A 70 -18.09 9.04 1.95
C LEU A 70 -17.71 10.08 0.90
N LYS A 71 -17.37 9.67 -0.33
CA LYS A 71 -17.00 10.62 -1.40
C LYS A 71 -18.08 11.67 -1.72
N ARG A 72 -19.33 11.42 -1.34
CA ARG A 72 -20.44 12.37 -1.50
C ARG A 72 -20.67 13.27 -0.29
N ILE A 73 -20.13 12.90 0.87
CA ILE A 73 -20.52 13.50 2.16
C ILE A 73 -19.36 14.26 2.78
N HIS A 74 -18.17 13.68 2.78
CA HIS A 74 -17.05 14.21 3.54
C HIS A 74 -15.70 14.10 2.81
N PRO A 75 -14.81 15.11 2.90
CA PRO A 75 -13.46 15.06 2.33
C PRO A 75 -12.57 13.92 2.86
N VAL A 76 -12.91 13.35 4.03
CA VAL A 76 -12.21 12.18 4.62
C VAL A 76 -12.27 10.93 3.72
N ASN A 77 -13.13 10.91 2.69
CA ASN A 77 -13.15 9.84 1.71
C ASN A 77 -11.75 9.49 1.17
N THR A 78 -10.85 10.46 1.00
CA THR A 78 -9.52 10.19 0.44
C THR A 78 -8.65 9.39 1.42
N TRP A 79 -8.81 9.60 2.73
CA TRP A 79 -8.11 8.81 3.76
C TRP A 79 -8.64 7.37 3.80
N VAL A 80 -9.96 7.19 3.71
CA VAL A 80 -10.55 5.85 3.64
C VAL A 80 -10.13 5.14 2.35
N GLY A 81 -10.08 5.86 1.23
CA GLY A 81 -9.53 5.34 -0.03
C GLY A 81 -8.05 4.99 0.08
N ALA A 82 -7.27 5.74 0.88
CA ALA A 82 -5.87 5.42 1.13
C ALA A 82 -5.66 4.14 1.94
N ILE A 83 -6.55 3.84 2.90
CA ILE A 83 -6.57 2.55 3.61
C ILE A 83 -6.80 1.41 2.61
N VAL A 84 -7.78 1.56 1.70
CA VAL A 84 -8.04 0.58 0.62
C VAL A 84 -6.80 0.34 -0.24
N GLY A 85 -6.02 1.38 -0.53
CA GLY A 85 -4.77 1.27 -1.29
C GLY A 85 -3.60 0.65 -0.50
N ALA A 86 -3.65 0.69 0.83
CA ALA A 86 -2.61 0.15 1.72
C ALA A 86 -2.79 -1.35 2.03
N ILE A 87 -4.01 -1.86 1.91
CA ILE A 87 -4.31 -3.28 2.18
C ILE A 87 -3.62 -4.25 1.18
N PRO A 88 -3.56 -4.00 -0.15
CA PRO A 88 -2.95 -4.95 -1.08
C PRO A 88 -1.46 -5.26 -0.80
N PRO A 89 -0.60 -4.28 -0.43
CA PRO A 89 0.74 -4.60 0.06
C PRO A 89 0.77 -5.52 1.28
N LEU A 90 -0.14 -5.34 2.25
CA LEU A 90 -0.25 -6.24 3.41
C LEU A 90 -0.67 -7.64 2.99
N MET A 91 -1.63 -7.75 2.07
CA MET A 91 -2.02 -9.03 1.49
C MET A 91 -0.83 -9.73 0.82
N GLY A 92 -0.02 -9.00 0.04
CA GLY A 92 1.20 -9.53 -0.56
C GLY A 92 2.23 -9.97 0.48
N TRP A 93 2.38 -9.21 1.57
CA TRP A 93 3.26 -9.56 2.69
C TRP A 93 2.80 -10.84 3.39
N CYS A 94 1.52 -10.93 3.76
CA CYS A 94 0.93 -12.13 4.37
C CYS A 94 1.08 -13.37 3.47
N ALA A 95 0.92 -13.21 2.15
CA ALA A 95 1.12 -14.30 1.20
C ALA A 95 2.56 -14.82 1.20
N ALA A 96 3.56 -13.93 1.24
CA ALA A 96 4.97 -14.30 1.28
C ALA A 96 5.38 -14.87 2.66
N ALA A 97 4.96 -14.22 3.74
CA ALA A 97 5.28 -14.63 5.11
C ALA A 97 4.68 -16.00 5.46
N SER A 98 3.52 -16.34 4.89
CA SER A 98 2.88 -17.65 5.07
C SER A 98 3.74 -18.83 4.62
N GLN A 99 4.75 -18.63 3.76
CA GLN A 99 5.67 -19.70 3.34
C GLN A 99 6.62 -20.15 4.45
N TYR A 100 6.79 -19.34 5.48
CA TYR A 100 7.69 -19.58 6.61
C TYR A 100 6.94 -19.56 7.95
N SER A 101 5.60 -19.53 7.92
CA SER A 101 4.76 -19.56 9.11
C SER A 101 4.90 -20.92 9.80
N THR A 102 5.00 -20.87 11.13
CA THR A 102 5.15 -22.05 11.99
C THR A 102 3.80 -22.54 12.53
N THR A 103 2.74 -21.77 12.28
CA THR A 103 1.39 -22.07 12.71
C THR A 103 0.81 -23.20 11.86
N ASP A 104 0.41 -24.28 12.52
CA ASP A 104 -0.17 -25.45 11.87
C ASP A 104 -1.57 -25.10 11.33
N ALA A 105 -1.67 -24.95 10.00
CA ALA A 105 -2.87 -24.50 9.30
C ALA A 105 -4.10 -25.41 9.56
N SER A 106 -3.89 -26.62 10.07
CA SER A 106 -4.94 -27.60 10.37
C SER A 106 -5.62 -27.40 11.73
N GLN A 107 -4.96 -26.74 12.70
CA GLN A 107 -5.45 -26.58 14.08
C GLN A 107 -5.50 -25.14 14.57
N SER A 108 -4.89 -24.20 13.85
CA SER A 108 -4.83 -22.81 14.27
C SER A 108 -6.13 -22.05 14.03
N SER A 109 -6.52 -21.22 15.00
CA SER A 109 -7.58 -20.24 14.78
C SER A 109 -7.12 -19.14 13.80
N ILE A 110 -8.06 -18.56 13.07
CA ILE A 110 -7.80 -17.46 12.12
C ILE A 110 -7.10 -16.27 12.82
N TRP A 111 -7.38 -16.07 14.10
CA TRP A 111 -6.77 -15.01 14.89
C TRP A 111 -5.28 -15.24 15.16
N GLU A 112 -4.88 -16.49 15.45
CA GLU A 112 -3.46 -16.81 15.69
C GLU A 112 -2.64 -16.65 14.42
N GLU A 113 -3.18 -17.10 13.28
CA GLU A 113 -2.56 -16.87 11.97
C GLU A 113 -2.42 -15.37 11.67
N ALA A 114 -3.48 -14.58 11.87
CA ALA A 114 -3.43 -13.14 11.67
C ALA A 114 -2.43 -12.46 12.61
N LYS A 115 -2.31 -12.94 13.84
CA LYS A 115 -1.34 -12.45 14.82
C LYS A 115 0.10 -12.71 14.37
N GLU A 116 0.41 -13.91 13.90
CA GLU A 116 1.73 -14.25 13.38
C GLU A 116 2.08 -13.42 12.13
N LEU A 117 1.13 -13.28 11.19
CA LEU A 117 1.39 -12.66 9.89
C LEU A 117 1.35 -11.12 9.89
N LEU A 118 0.59 -10.49 10.79
CA LEU A 118 0.38 -9.03 10.79
C LEU A 118 0.93 -8.33 12.02
N PHE A 119 1.06 -9.00 13.16
CA PHE A 119 1.31 -8.31 14.44
C PHE A 119 2.62 -8.75 15.13
N THR A 120 3.50 -9.41 14.38
CA THR A 120 4.87 -9.74 14.79
C THR A 120 5.87 -8.67 14.35
N GLU A 121 7.07 -8.69 14.93
CA GLU A 121 8.15 -7.78 14.52
C GLU A 121 8.57 -8.03 13.07
N GLN A 122 8.46 -9.28 12.57
CA GLN A 122 8.74 -9.57 11.17
C GLN A 122 7.71 -8.91 10.23
N ALA A 123 6.48 -8.65 10.69
CA ALA A 123 5.43 -8.02 9.88
C ALA A 123 5.63 -6.51 9.66
N ILE A 124 6.56 -5.87 10.39
CA ILE A 124 6.79 -4.41 10.33
C ILE A 124 7.11 -3.96 8.90
N GLY A 125 7.89 -4.74 8.14
CA GLY A 125 8.18 -4.44 6.73
C GLY A 125 6.93 -4.34 5.86
N GLY A 126 5.95 -5.23 6.08
CA GLY A 126 4.65 -5.19 5.39
C GLY A 126 3.87 -3.91 5.67
N TRP A 127 3.82 -3.51 6.95
CA TRP A 127 3.17 -2.26 7.36
C TRP A 127 3.88 -1.01 6.84
N LEU A 128 5.20 -1.02 6.73
CA LEU A 128 5.94 0.09 6.15
C LEU A 128 5.69 0.24 4.65
N ILE A 129 5.67 -0.87 3.89
CA ILE A 129 5.30 -0.83 2.46
C ILE A 129 3.84 -0.37 2.31
N ALA A 130 2.93 -0.89 3.13
CA ALA A 130 1.54 -0.41 3.19
C ALA A 130 1.47 1.10 3.50
N GLY A 131 2.32 1.58 4.41
CA GLY A 131 2.48 2.98 4.76
C GLY A 131 2.98 3.84 3.59
N ILE A 132 3.91 3.33 2.77
CA ILE A 132 4.34 4.00 1.53
C ILE A 132 3.15 4.17 0.60
N LEU A 133 2.39 3.10 0.34
CA LEU A 133 1.23 3.15 -0.57
C LEU A 133 0.13 4.05 -0.02
N PHE A 134 -0.10 4.04 1.29
CA PHE A 134 -1.03 4.93 1.98
C PHE A 134 -0.63 6.40 1.78
N ALA A 135 0.62 6.75 2.12
CA ALA A 135 1.12 8.11 2.01
C ALA A 135 1.16 8.58 0.54
N TRP A 136 1.50 7.69 -0.38
CA TRP A 136 1.57 7.97 -1.81
C TRP A 136 0.23 8.38 -2.41
N GLN A 137 -0.90 7.86 -1.90
CA GLN A 137 -2.21 8.18 -2.46
C GLN A 137 -2.48 9.68 -2.47
N PHE A 138 -2.06 10.44 -1.46
CA PHE A 138 -2.40 11.85 -1.34
C PHE A 138 -1.79 12.74 -2.43
N PRO A 139 -0.45 12.81 -2.61
CA PRO A 139 0.14 13.59 -3.69
C PRO A 139 -0.32 13.11 -5.07
N HIS A 140 -0.49 11.80 -5.26
CA HIS A 140 -0.94 11.25 -6.54
C HIS A 140 -2.40 11.60 -6.86
N PHE A 141 -3.31 11.26 -5.96
CA PHE A 141 -4.74 11.40 -6.17
C PHE A 141 -5.16 12.87 -6.25
N PHE A 142 -4.64 13.74 -5.37
CA PHE A 142 -5.02 15.16 -5.42
C PHE A 142 -4.47 15.87 -6.65
N ALA A 143 -3.28 15.51 -7.11
CA ALA A 143 -2.73 16.00 -8.37
C ALA A 143 -3.58 15.57 -9.57
N LEU A 144 -3.99 14.30 -9.63
CA LEU A 144 -4.87 13.77 -10.67
C LEU A 144 -6.26 14.43 -10.64
N ALA A 145 -6.87 14.48 -9.46
CA ALA A 145 -8.23 14.97 -9.28
C ALA A 145 -8.35 16.49 -9.52
N TYR A 146 -7.23 17.24 -9.46
CA TYR A 146 -7.21 18.67 -9.76
C TYR A 146 -7.72 19.00 -11.17
N ALA A 147 -7.36 18.18 -12.17
CA ALA A 147 -7.77 18.41 -13.56
C ALA A 147 -9.29 18.31 -13.76
N VAL A 148 -9.94 17.43 -13.00
CA VAL A 148 -11.38 17.14 -13.08
C VAL A 148 -12.18 17.70 -11.90
N ARG A 149 -11.58 18.62 -11.12
CA ARG A 149 -12.18 19.15 -9.87
C ARG A 149 -13.55 19.80 -10.08
N GLN A 150 -13.74 20.48 -11.22
CA GLN A 150 -15.00 21.14 -11.55
C GLN A 150 -16.09 20.13 -11.89
N GLU A 151 -15.74 19.04 -12.58
CA GLU A 151 -16.68 17.94 -12.83
C GLU A 151 -17.07 17.22 -11.54
N TYR A 152 -16.13 17.06 -10.60
CA TYR A 152 -16.46 16.53 -9.28
C TYR A 152 -17.45 17.43 -8.53
N ALA A 153 -17.23 18.74 -8.53
CA ALA A 153 -18.14 19.70 -7.91
C ALA A 153 -19.53 19.68 -8.56
N SER A 154 -19.61 19.70 -9.90
CA SER A 154 -20.88 19.71 -10.63
C SER A 154 -21.65 18.38 -10.51
N ALA A 155 -20.94 17.26 -10.35
CA ALA A 155 -21.54 15.97 -10.06
C ALA A 155 -21.98 15.83 -8.59
N GLY A 156 -21.67 16.78 -7.71
CA GLY A 156 -22.05 16.78 -6.30
C GLY A 156 -21.11 15.98 -5.39
N TYR A 157 -19.88 15.73 -5.82
CA TYR A 157 -18.86 15.11 -4.98
C TYR A 157 -18.13 16.13 -4.10
N LYS A 158 -17.90 15.76 -2.84
CA LYS A 158 -17.22 16.57 -1.82
C LYS A 158 -15.76 16.16 -1.70
N MET A 159 -15.04 16.16 -2.81
CA MET A 159 -13.61 15.86 -2.84
C MET A 159 -12.82 17.03 -2.24
N LEU A 160 -11.75 16.74 -1.50
CA LEU A 160 -10.97 17.83 -0.89
C LEU A 160 -10.43 18.81 -1.94
N VAL A 161 -10.04 18.32 -3.12
CA VAL A 161 -9.57 19.17 -4.23
C VAL A 161 -10.67 20.01 -4.87
N SER A 162 -11.96 19.65 -4.73
CA SER A 162 -13.08 20.44 -5.23
C SER A 162 -13.60 21.45 -4.20
N THR A 163 -13.37 21.21 -2.91
CA THR A 163 -13.83 22.10 -1.83
C THR A 163 -12.73 23.03 -1.31
N ASN A 164 -11.48 22.55 -1.17
CA ASN A 164 -10.37 23.30 -0.62
C ASN A 164 -9.02 22.82 -1.20
N ILE A 165 -8.62 23.44 -2.31
CA ILE A 165 -7.36 23.16 -3.00
C ILE A 165 -6.12 23.40 -2.10
N PRO A 166 -5.99 24.53 -1.37
CA PRO A 166 -4.86 24.74 -0.48
C PRO A 166 -4.69 23.62 0.57
N MET A 167 -5.80 23.14 1.15
CA MET A 167 -5.77 22.04 2.11
C MET A 167 -5.33 20.73 1.44
N ALA A 168 -5.86 20.40 0.25
CA ALA A 168 -5.42 19.23 -0.51
C ALA A 168 -3.91 19.27 -0.82
N ALA A 169 -3.38 20.44 -1.17
CA ALA A 169 -1.96 20.62 -1.44
C ALA A 169 -1.10 20.50 -0.16
N ARG A 170 -1.55 21.04 0.98
CA ARG A 170 -0.88 20.85 2.28
C ARG A 170 -0.84 19.38 2.70
N VAL A 171 -1.94 18.66 2.50
CA VAL A 171 -2.02 17.22 2.80
C VAL A 171 -1.05 16.45 1.88
N SER A 172 -1.04 16.76 0.58
CA SER A 172 -0.08 16.18 -0.38
C SER A 172 1.38 16.39 0.06
N PHE A 173 1.71 17.60 0.49
CA PHE A 173 3.04 17.95 0.99
C PHE A 173 3.40 17.18 2.27
N ARG A 174 2.49 17.13 3.26
CA ARG A 174 2.71 16.40 4.53
C ARG A 174 2.96 14.92 4.31
N TYR A 175 2.20 14.27 3.42
CA TYR A 175 2.39 12.85 3.13
C TYR A 175 3.60 12.58 2.24
N SER A 176 3.97 13.52 1.36
CA SER A 176 5.26 13.45 0.65
C SER A 176 6.43 13.53 1.63
N LEU A 177 6.32 14.34 2.69
CA LEU A 177 7.32 14.42 3.75
C LEU A 177 7.33 13.16 4.62
N ALA A 178 6.16 12.57 4.90
CA ALA A 178 6.05 11.33 5.66
C ALA A 178 6.73 10.13 4.98
N MET A 179 6.97 10.17 3.67
CA MET A 179 7.69 9.09 2.98
C MET A 179 9.14 8.93 3.43
N PHE A 180 9.80 10.01 3.85
CA PHE A 180 11.19 9.97 4.31
C PHE A 180 11.36 9.08 5.56
N PRO A 181 10.64 9.32 6.68
CA PRO A 181 10.75 8.44 7.85
C PRO A 181 10.22 7.03 7.57
N ILE A 182 9.26 6.83 6.67
CA ILE A 182 8.79 5.48 6.29
C ILE A 182 9.89 4.70 5.56
N CYS A 183 10.56 5.33 4.59
CA CYS A 183 11.68 4.70 3.88
C CYS A 183 12.89 4.48 4.80
N ALA A 184 13.16 5.41 5.72
CA ALA A 184 14.16 5.22 6.77
C ALA A 184 13.81 4.05 7.70
N GLY A 185 12.52 3.89 8.04
CA GLY A 185 12.00 2.76 8.79
C GLY A 185 12.28 1.42 8.12
N LEU A 186 12.13 1.33 6.78
CA LEU A 186 12.46 0.10 6.04
C LEU A 186 13.93 -0.31 6.23
N SER A 187 14.84 0.66 6.30
CA SER A 187 16.25 0.38 6.55
C SER A 187 16.54 0.07 8.02
N TYR A 188 15.90 0.81 8.94
CA TYR A 188 16.04 0.60 10.39
C TYR A 188 15.60 -0.82 10.80
N TYR A 189 14.47 -1.30 10.28
CA TYR A 189 13.99 -2.67 10.50
C TYR A 189 14.60 -3.70 9.54
N HIS A 190 15.74 -3.37 8.91
CA HIS A 190 16.55 -4.31 8.13
C HIS A 190 15.84 -4.95 6.93
N VAL A 191 14.79 -4.32 6.40
CA VAL A 191 14.15 -4.74 5.13
C VAL A 191 15.04 -4.38 3.94
N THR A 192 15.68 -3.20 4.01
CA THR A 192 16.57 -2.65 2.98
C THR A 192 17.91 -2.18 3.56
N ASP A 193 18.95 -2.13 2.74
CA ASP A 193 20.26 -1.62 3.14
C ASP A 193 20.24 -0.11 3.46
N PRO A 194 21.15 0.43 4.29
CA PRO A 194 21.25 1.86 4.59
C PRO A 194 21.37 2.76 3.35
N ALA A 195 21.97 2.26 2.27
CA ALA A 195 22.05 2.96 1.00
C ALA A 195 20.66 3.31 0.41
N PHE A 196 19.63 2.53 0.74
CA PHE A 196 18.25 2.80 0.33
C PHE A 196 17.71 4.12 0.87
N VAL A 197 18.13 4.53 2.07
CA VAL A 197 17.68 5.81 2.64
C VAL A 197 18.16 6.97 1.78
N VAL A 198 19.39 6.90 1.26
CA VAL A 198 19.95 7.95 0.40
C VAL A 198 19.26 7.96 -0.96
N THR A 199 19.17 6.80 -1.63
CA THR A 199 18.59 6.70 -2.99
C THR A 199 17.10 7.05 -2.99
N SER A 200 16.32 6.52 -2.04
CA SER A 200 14.90 6.86 -1.90
C SER A 200 14.68 8.32 -1.52
N SER A 201 15.55 8.94 -0.70
CA SER A 201 15.45 10.36 -0.33
C SER A 201 15.59 11.30 -1.52
N VAL A 202 16.42 10.98 -2.51
CA VAL A 202 16.53 11.77 -3.75
C VAL A 202 15.20 11.77 -4.50
N ILE A 203 14.61 10.58 -4.66
CA ILE A 203 13.35 10.39 -5.41
C ILE A 203 12.15 10.99 -4.65
N ASN A 204 12.11 10.82 -3.32
CA ASN A 204 11.12 11.46 -2.45
C ASN A 204 11.28 12.99 -2.44
N GLY A 205 12.51 13.50 -2.50
CA GLY A 205 12.82 14.93 -2.59
C GLY A 205 12.27 15.57 -3.85
N TRP A 206 12.34 14.86 -4.98
CA TRP A 206 11.70 15.31 -6.22
C TRP A 206 10.18 15.45 -6.08
N MET A 207 9.51 14.41 -5.56
CA MET A 207 8.06 14.49 -5.34
C MET A 207 7.68 15.57 -4.31
N LEU A 208 8.46 15.71 -3.23
CA LEU A 208 8.26 16.74 -2.21
C LEU A 208 8.37 18.15 -2.79
N LYS A 209 9.36 18.39 -3.66
CA LYS A 209 9.52 19.66 -4.39
C LYS A 209 8.29 19.98 -5.23
N GLU A 210 7.76 19.02 -5.99
CA GLU A 210 6.56 19.26 -6.80
C GLU A 210 5.30 19.40 -5.93
N ALA A 211 5.23 18.74 -4.78
CA ALA A 211 4.13 18.90 -3.81
C ALA A 211 4.15 20.30 -3.20
N TRP A 212 5.34 20.81 -2.85
CA TRP A 212 5.53 22.18 -2.39
C TRP A 212 5.17 23.20 -3.47
N ARG A 213 5.56 22.94 -4.71
CA ARG A 213 5.17 23.79 -5.86
C ARG A 213 3.66 23.81 -6.05
N MET A 214 2.98 22.67 -5.94
CA MET A 214 1.51 22.60 -5.96
C MET A 214 0.88 23.40 -4.81
N TRP A 215 1.47 23.35 -3.62
CA TRP A 215 1.00 24.13 -2.49
C TRP A 215 1.18 25.63 -2.70
N LYS A 216 2.35 26.08 -3.17
CA LYS A 216 2.59 27.51 -3.43
C LYS A 216 1.73 28.08 -4.56
N LEU A 217 1.46 27.28 -5.59
CA LEU A 217 0.76 27.71 -6.79
C LEU A 217 -0.72 27.28 -6.82
N ASN A 218 -1.24 26.69 -5.73
CA ASN A 218 -2.60 26.16 -5.66
C ASN A 218 -2.99 25.27 -6.86
N GLY A 219 -2.05 24.45 -7.33
CA GLY A 219 -2.24 23.56 -8.49
C GLY A 219 -2.11 24.19 -9.87
N GLU A 220 -1.95 25.52 -9.96
CA GLU A 220 -1.84 26.26 -11.22
C GLU A 220 -0.45 26.15 -11.88
N LYS A 221 -0.28 26.77 -13.06
CA LYS A 221 0.98 26.79 -13.83
C LYS A 221 1.58 25.39 -14.04
N GLY A 222 0.70 24.39 -14.21
CA GLY A 222 1.08 23.00 -14.42
C GLY A 222 1.62 22.27 -13.18
N SER A 223 1.58 22.87 -11.98
CA SER A 223 2.15 22.26 -10.77
C SER A 223 1.44 20.96 -10.39
N ALA A 224 0.11 20.88 -10.55
CA ALA A 224 -0.63 19.65 -10.30
C ALA A 224 -0.22 18.54 -11.30
N ARG A 225 -0.02 18.88 -12.58
CA ARG A 225 0.44 17.91 -13.58
C ARG A 225 1.86 17.42 -13.29
N ALA A 226 2.75 18.32 -12.85
CA ALA A 226 4.11 17.95 -12.46
C ALA A 226 4.11 17.01 -11.24
N LEU A 227 3.33 17.30 -10.20
CA LEU A 227 3.19 16.41 -9.03
C LEU A 227 2.60 15.05 -9.42
N PHE A 228 1.62 15.02 -10.32
CA PHE A 228 1.05 13.77 -10.83
C PHE A 228 2.14 12.90 -11.44
N TRP A 229 2.93 13.42 -12.38
CA TRP A 229 4.00 12.65 -13.02
C TRP A 229 5.14 12.29 -12.06
N ALA A 230 5.49 13.19 -11.14
CA ALA A 230 6.45 12.88 -10.08
C ALA A 230 5.98 11.68 -9.25
N SER A 231 4.71 11.68 -8.82
CA SER A 231 4.14 10.56 -8.05
C SER A 231 4.06 9.26 -8.85
N VAL A 232 3.73 9.32 -10.15
CA VAL A 232 3.64 8.14 -11.03
C VAL A 232 5.00 7.43 -11.14
N TRP A 233 6.10 8.18 -11.24
CA TRP A 233 7.44 7.61 -11.33
C TRP A 233 8.07 7.31 -9.96
N GLN A 234 7.77 8.12 -8.95
CA GLN A 234 8.33 7.97 -7.60
C GLN A 234 8.05 6.57 -7.04
N LEU A 235 6.80 6.09 -7.11
CA LEU A 235 6.43 4.80 -6.51
C LEU A 235 7.17 3.60 -7.14
N PRO A 236 7.11 3.36 -8.47
CA PRO A 236 7.81 2.23 -9.07
C PRO A 236 9.33 2.34 -8.87
N ILE A 237 9.92 3.53 -8.95
CA ILE A 237 11.36 3.71 -8.71
C ILE A 237 11.70 3.33 -7.27
N VAL A 238 10.97 3.82 -6.27
CA VAL A 238 11.23 3.51 -4.86
C VAL A 238 11.04 2.02 -4.57
N LEU A 239 10.02 1.37 -5.15
CA LEU A 239 9.82 -0.07 -4.99
C LEU A 239 10.93 -0.89 -5.67
N VAL A 240 11.39 -0.48 -6.87
CA VAL A 240 12.52 -1.12 -7.55
C VAL A 240 13.81 -0.95 -6.75
N LEU A 241 14.07 0.26 -6.22
CA LEU A 241 15.21 0.50 -5.34
C LEU A 241 15.13 -0.35 -4.07
N ALA A 242 13.95 -0.51 -3.47
CA ALA A 242 13.76 -1.36 -2.31
C ALA A 242 14.07 -2.84 -2.62
N MET A 243 13.71 -3.32 -3.82
CA MET A 243 14.07 -4.67 -4.27
C MET A 243 15.56 -4.81 -4.56
N MET A 244 16.17 -3.85 -5.26
CA MET A 244 17.59 -3.85 -5.61
C MET A 244 18.49 -3.69 -4.38
N GLN A 245 18.03 -3.00 -3.35
CA GLN A 245 18.77 -2.75 -2.12
C GLN A 245 18.15 -3.53 -0.95
N LYS A 246 17.58 -4.70 -1.25
CA LYS A 246 17.14 -5.65 -0.24
C LYS A 246 18.35 -6.11 0.57
N LYS A 247 18.21 -6.13 1.90
CA LYS A 247 19.32 -6.46 2.80
C LYS A 247 20.02 -7.76 2.41
N GLY A 248 21.34 -7.69 2.26
CA GLY A 248 22.20 -8.82 1.92
C GLY A 248 22.13 -9.32 0.47
N LEU A 249 21.36 -8.67 -0.42
CA LEU A 249 21.29 -9.07 -1.83
C LEU A 249 22.63 -8.89 -2.53
N TRP A 250 23.26 -7.71 -2.39
CA TRP A 250 24.54 -7.42 -3.05
C TRP A 250 25.69 -8.26 -2.50
N SER A 251 25.71 -8.54 -1.20
CA SER A 251 26.67 -9.47 -0.59
C SER A 251 26.54 -10.88 -1.19
N ARG A 252 25.31 -11.38 -1.35
CA ARG A 252 25.07 -12.69 -2.00
C ARG A 252 25.48 -12.70 -3.46
N VAL A 253 25.17 -11.64 -4.21
CA VAL A 253 25.56 -11.50 -5.62
C VAL A 253 27.08 -11.44 -5.76
N TRP A 254 27.75 -10.67 -4.90
CA TRP A 254 29.20 -10.56 -4.86
C TRP A 254 29.84 -11.92 -4.57
N ASN A 255 29.39 -12.61 -3.53
CA ASN A 255 29.90 -13.94 -3.15
C ASN A 255 29.68 -14.98 -4.25
N ALA A 256 28.51 -14.96 -4.91
CA ALA A 256 28.20 -15.87 -6.00
C ALA A 256 28.99 -15.58 -7.30
N THR A 257 29.39 -14.33 -7.53
CA THR A 257 30.07 -13.91 -8.77
C THR A 257 31.59 -13.98 -8.66
N PHE A 258 32.13 -13.61 -7.50
CA PHE A 258 33.57 -13.47 -7.29
C PHE A 258 34.16 -14.56 -6.38
N GLY A 259 33.34 -15.42 -5.77
CA GLY A 259 33.79 -16.61 -5.04
C GLY A 259 34.87 -16.29 -4.02
N GLU A 260 34.53 -15.59 -2.95
CA GLU A 260 35.41 -15.47 -1.78
C GLU A 260 34.94 -16.38 -0.65
N PRO A 261 35.86 -16.92 0.17
CA PRO A 261 35.61 -18.01 1.08
C PRO A 261 34.59 -17.59 2.13
N GLU A 262 33.78 -18.54 2.59
CA GLU A 262 33.07 -18.42 3.87
C GLU A 262 34.11 -18.01 4.93
N LEU A 263 34.12 -16.73 5.30
CA LEU A 263 34.63 -16.32 6.58
C LEU A 263 33.54 -16.71 7.55
N ASP A 264 33.72 -17.89 8.14
CA ASP A 264 32.91 -18.38 9.24
C ASP A 264 32.69 -17.24 10.24
N ASP A 265 31.42 -16.93 10.50
CA ASP A 265 31.01 -16.15 11.66
C ASP A 265 31.29 -17.00 12.93
N GLU A 266 32.57 -17.29 13.22
CA GLU A 266 33.05 -18.03 14.40
C GLU A 266 33.05 -17.17 15.68
N TRP A 267 32.37 -16.01 15.69
CA TRP A 267 32.38 -15.08 16.83
C TRP A 267 31.14 -15.13 17.75
N GLU A 268 30.21 -16.07 17.56
CA GLU A 268 29.04 -16.23 18.45
C GLU A 268 29.00 -17.50 19.32
N GLU A 269 30.00 -18.38 19.29
CA GLU A 269 29.99 -19.60 20.14
C GLU A 269 30.67 -19.49 21.52
N GLU A 270 31.31 -18.37 21.87
CA GLU A 270 32.07 -18.29 23.15
C GLU A 270 31.30 -17.79 24.40
N VAL A 271 29.97 -17.62 24.34
CA VAL A 271 29.18 -17.21 25.53
C VAL A 271 28.00 -18.15 25.80
N MET A 272 28.28 -19.43 26.04
CA MET A 272 27.34 -20.34 26.68
C MET A 272 28.05 -21.19 27.76
N PRO A 273 27.68 -21.09 29.05
CA PRO A 273 28.24 -21.97 30.07
C PRO A 273 27.77 -23.42 29.83
N PRO A 274 28.58 -24.43 30.22
CA PRO A 274 28.36 -25.81 29.82
C PRO A 274 27.04 -26.37 30.34
N ARG A 275 26.28 -27.02 29.45
CA ARG A 275 25.12 -27.86 29.77
C ARG A 275 25.54 -28.92 30.79
N LYS A 276 24.94 -28.88 31.98
CA LYS A 276 24.97 -30.02 32.91
C LYS A 276 24.30 -31.21 32.23
N THR A 277 25.10 -32.21 31.87
CA THR A 277 24.63 -33.55 31.51
C THR A 277 23.91 -34.16 32.70
N LEU A 278 22.58 -34.29 32.62
CA LEU A 278 21.83 -35.18 33.49
C LEU A 278 22.19 -36.61 33.07
N GLN A 279 23.07 -37.24 33.86
CA GLN A 279 23.32 -38.67 33.77
C GLN A 279 22.02 -39.43 34.09
N SER A 280 21.64 -40.31 33.18
CA SER A 280 20.72 -41.42 33.44
C SER A 280 21.32 -42.32 34.53
N GLY A 281 20.58 -42.54 35.61
CA GLY A 281 20.94 -43.49 36.65
C GLY A 281 19.70 -44.07 37.31
N SER A 282 19.49 -45.37 37.05
CA SER A 282 18.70 -46.38 37.77
C SER A 282 17.26 -46.07 38.18
#